data_AF-A0A2G8KSR7-F1
#
_entry.id   AF-A0A2G8KSR7-F1
#
_cell.length_a   1.000
_cell.length_b   1.000
_cell.length_c   1.000
_cell.angle_alpha   90.00
_cell.angle_beta   90.00
_cell.angle_gamma   90.00
#
_symmetry.space_group_name_H-M   'P 1'
#
loop_
_entity.id
_entity.type
_entity.pdbx_description
1 polymer ?
#
loop_
_entity_poly.entity_id
_entity_poly.type
_entity_poly.pdbx_seq_one_letter_code
_entity_poly.pdbx_strand_id
1 'polypeptide(L)'
;MSDESRVRQRKGVEEISPKAGTTGSSSKNPQTPWQSRLRKRPPTCWEQFGKYFWWLLYLGILIFIIGIVFVLRMDSPIKPRTLQLPTPRPLTGALEPNNVLQKAKRLFEGEIIGPESLVLLEGKIYTGTYDGKIVRLENDNKLTVIAKLGEEPCGTPEHEHTCGRPLGLRVSEHGTLYVIDAYLGVYEVNVTGL
;
A
#
# COMPACT_ATOMS: atom_id res chain seq x y z
N MET A 1 28.99 40.09 -16.17
CA MET A 1 28.30 41.33 -15.76
C MET A 1 28.18 41.28 -14.25
N SER A 2 29.12 41.97 -13.60
CA SER A 2 29.03 42.71 -12.33
C SER A 2 28.32 42.12 -11.10
N ASP A 3 29.15 41.99 -10.05
CA ASP A 3 29.01 42.54 -8.69
C ASP A 3 28.19 41.84 -7.59
N GLU A 4 28.95 41.14 -6.74
CA GLU A 4 29.39 41.59 -5.40
C GLU A 4 28.32 42.13 -4.42
N SER A 5 28.09 41.38 -3.33
CA SER A 5 28.16 41.95 -1.97
C SER A 5 28.36 40.88 -0.88
N ARG A 6 29.60 40.89 -0.40
CA ARG A 6 30.23 40.26 0.77
C ARG A 6 29.70 40.86 2.08
N VAL A 7 29.38 40.05 3.11
CA VAL A 7 29.73 40.36 4.53
C VAL A 7 29.94 39.09 5.41
N ARG A 8 31.24 38.81 5.61
CA ARG A 8 31.99 38.38 6.83
C ARG A 8 31.44 37.39 7.88
N GLN A 9 32.18 36.28 7.91
CA GLN A 9 32.61 35.40 9.01
C GLN A 9 32.76 36.00 10.43
N ARG A 10 32.63 35.14 11.45
CA ARG A 10 33.61 35.03 12.56
C ARG A 10 33.72 33.61 13.15
N LYS A 11 34.92 33.05 12.95
CA LYS A 11 35.82 32.27 13.83
C LYS A 11 35.27 31.10 14.67
N GLY A 12 35.77 29.92 14.31
CA GLY A 12 35.83 28.73 15.15
C GLY A 12 36.79 28.88 16.34
N VAL A 13 36.61 27.96 17.27
CA VAL A 13 37.43 27.74 18.45
C VAL A 13 37.94 26.32 18.36
N GLU A 14 39.26 26.18 18.34
CA GLU A 14 39.98 24.92 18.48
C GLU A 14 40.62 24.87 19.87
N GLU A 15 40.87 23.64 20.31
CA GLU A 15 41.41 23.12 21.57
C GLU A 15 42.40 24.00 22.37
N ILE A 16 42.51 23.71 23.67
CA ILE A 16 43.74 23.20 24.32
C ILE A 16 43.43 22.85 25.78
N SER A 17 43.76 21.62 26.17
CA SER A 17 43.84 21.10 27.55
C SER A 17 45.02 21.69 28.32
N PRO A 18 44.94 21.81 29.65
CA PRO A 18 46.13 21.55 30.46
C PRO A 18 45.90 20.60 31.64
N LYS A 19 47.02 19.99 31.99
CA LYS A 19 47.27 18.90 32.95
C LYS A 19 47.18 19.31 34.43
N ALA A 20 47.06 18.25 35.22
CA ALA A 20 47.05 18.16 36.68
C ALA A 20 48.23 18.84 37.41
N GLY A 21 47.98 19.22 38.66
CA GLY A 21 48.97 19.63 39.66
C GLY A 21 48.45 19.32 41.07
N THR A 22 49.28 18.59 41.83
CA THR A 22 49.00 17.88 43.07
C THR A 22 49.41 18.68 44.33
N THR A 23 48.68 18.45 45.43
CA THR A 23 49.11 18.37 46.86
C THR A 23 49.82 19.52 47.60
N GLY A 24 49.35 19.75 48.83
CA GLY A 24 50.20 20.05 50.02
C GLY A 24 49.84 21.35 50.75
N SER A 25 49.16 21.29 51.92
CA SER A 25 49.75 21.40 53.28
C SER A 25 50.10 22.86 53.63
N SER A 26 49.55 23.56 54.63
CA SER A 26 49.56 23.37 56.09
C SER A 26 49.08 24.72 56.66
N SER A 27 48.26 24.83 57.71
CA SER A 27 48.72 25.41 58.99
C SER A 27 47.54 25.83 59.89
N LYS A 28 47.50 25.22 61.09
CA LYS A 28 47.14 25.79 62.41
C LYS A 28 45.68 26.20 62.73
N ASN A 29 45.11 25.43 63.66
CA ASN A 29 44.00 25.75 64.59
C ASN A 29 44.55 26.68 65.72
N PRO A 30 43.77 27.56 66.42
CA PRO A 30 42.73 27.12 67.35
C PRO A 30 41.47 28.02 67.54
N GLN A 31 40.33 27.34 67.72
CA GLN A 31 39.21 27.61 68.65
C GLN A 31 38.48 28.97 68.66
N THR A 32 37.21 28.97 68.18
CA THR A 32 36.08 29.66 68.84
C THR A 32 34.78 28.85 68.72
N PRO A 33 33.87 28.92 69.72
CA PRO A 33 32.66 28.12 69.77
C PRO A 33 31.53 28.80 69.00
N TRP A 34 31.46 28.53 67.71
CA TRP A 34 30.29 28.89 66.90
C TRP A 34 29.88 27.65 66.12
N GLN A 35 28.86 26.95 66.62
CA GLN A 35 28.10 26.04 65.80
C GLN A 35 27.53 26.86 64.64
N SER A 36 28.21 26.79 63.50
CA SER A 36 27.66 27.23 62.23
C SER A 36 26.39 26.43 62.04
N ARG A 37 25.27 27.09 62.28
CA ARG A 37 23.96 26.64 61.85
C ARG A 37 24.08 26.41 60.36
N LEU A 38 24.36 25.17 59.94
CA LEU A 38 24.30 24.72 58.56
C LEU A 38 22.87 24.96 58.12
N ARG A 39 22.64 26.17 57.61
CA ARG A 39 21.40 26.57 56.97
C ARG A 39 21.35 25.69 55.74
N LYS A 40 20.65 24.55 55.86
CA LYS A 40 20.42 23.61 54.77
C LYS A 40 19.98 24.46 53.58
N ARG A 41 20.72 24.38 52.47
CA ARG A 41 20.34 25.10 51.24
C ARG A 41 18.89 24.71 50.93
N PRO A 42 17.99 25.66 50.64
CA PRO A 42 16.65 25.29 50.20
C PRO A 42 16.80 24.37 48.98
N PRO A 43 16.00 23.29 48.89
CA PRO A 43 16.10 22.38 47.75
C PRO A 43 15.97 23.21 46.47
N THR A 44 17.00 23.14 45.62
CA THR A 44 16.98 23.76 44.30
C THR A 44 15.77 23.24 43.55
N CYS A 45 15.00 24.14 42.94
CA CYS A 45 13.78 23.88 42.15
C CYS A 45 13.92 22.66 41.20
N TRP A 46 15.14 22.39 40.72
CA TRP A 46 15.50 21.25 39.88
C TRP A 46 15.38 19.84 40.53
N GLU A 47 15.48 19.68 41.85
CA GLU A 47 15.28 18.37 42.51
C GLU A 47 13.80 17.98 42.65
N GLN A 48 12.89 18.96 42.60
CA GLN A 48 11.44 18.68 42.56
C GLN A 48 10.99 18.23 41.18
N PHE A 49 11.50 18.84 40.09
CA PHE A 49 11.13 18.48 38.72
C PHE A 49 11.50 17.03 38.34
N GLY A 50 12.65 16.51 38.82
CA GLY A 50 13.05 15.13 38.57
C GLY A 50 12.04 14.12 39.13
N LYS A 51 11.54 14.33 40.35
CA LYS A 51 10.59 13.40 41.00
C LYS A 51 9.27 13.32 40.24
N TYR A 52 8.73 14.46 39.79
CA TYR A 52 7.50 14.49 39.00
C TYR A 52 7.70 13.92 37.60
N PHE A 53 8.86 14.11 36.99
CA PHE A 53 9.19 13.50 35.70
C PHE A 53 9.22 11.97 35.77
N TRP A 54 9.90 11.41 36.77
CA TRP A 54 9.90 9.96 37.01
C TRP A 54 8.49 9.45 37.33
N TRP A 55 7.71 10.19 38.11
CA TRP A 55 6.33 9.82 38.44
C TRP A 55 5.40 9.81 37.22
N LEU A 56 5.51 10.79 36.32
CA LEU A 56 4.78 10.82 35.06
C LEU A 56 5.20 9.68 34.11
N LEU A 57 6.49 9.34 34.09
CA LEU A 57 7.00 8.19 33.32
C LEU A 57 6.45 6.87 33.87
N TYR A 58 6.46 6.67 35.19
CA TYR A 58 5.87 5.49 35.82
C TYR A 58 4.36 5.40 35.59
N LEU A 59 3.64 6.52 35.64
CA LEU A 59 2.20 6.57 35.33
C LEU A 59 1.93 6.22 33.87
N GLY A 60 2.73 6.74 32.94
CA GLY A 60 2.63 6.40 31.51
C GLY A 60 2.89 4.92 31.24
N ILE A 61 3.92 4.34 31.87
CA ILE A 61 4.22 2.90 31.79
C ILE A 61 3.08 2.07 32.38
N LEU A 62 2.51 2.49 33.51
CA LEU A 62 1.38 1.80 34.13
C LEU A 62 0.14 1.79 33.22
N ILE A 63 -0.20 2.93 32.63
CA ILE A 63 -1.32 3.04 31.67
C ILE A 63 -1.06 2.17 30.44
N PHE A 64 0.18 2.15 29.94
CA PHE A 64 0.58 1.32 28.81
C PHE A 64 0.44 -0.18 29.12
N ILE A 65 0.89 -0.63 30.30
CA ILE A 65 0.74 -2.02 30.76
C ILE A 65 -0.74 -2.38 30.89
N ILE A 66 -1.57 -1.49 31.46
CA ILE A 66 -3.02 -1.69 31.56
C ILE A 66 -3.66 -1.81 30.17
N GLY A 67 -3.25 -0.96 29.22
CA GLY A 67 -3.71 -1.01 27.83
C GLY A 67 -3.33 -2.32 27.14
N ILE A 68 -2.11 -2.82 27.33
CA ILE A 68 -1.68 -4.13 26.80
C ILE A 68 -2.54 -5.25 27.41
N VAL A 69 -2.72 -5.26 28.73
CA VAL A 69 -3.55 -6.28 29.40
C VAL A 69 -4.99 -6.22 28.89
N PHE A 70 -5.53 -5.03 28.65
CA PHE A 70 -6.86 -4.85 28.07
C PHE A 70 -6.95 -5.43 26.65
N VAL A 71 -5.99 -5.11 25.76
CA VAL A 71 -5.95 -5.65 24.39
C VAL A 71 -5.80 -7.18 24.39
N LEU A 72 -4.95 -7.73 25.26
CA LEU A 72 -4.77 -9.19 25.39
C LEU A 72 -5.99 -9.90 25.99
N ARG A 73 -6.89 -9.17 26.67
CA ARG A 73 -8.16 -9.68 27.22
C ARG A 73 -9.34 -9.53 26.25
N MET A 74 -9.15 -8.81 25.14
CA MET A 74 -10.16 -8.71 24.09
C MET A 74 -10.10 -9.97 23.23
N ASP A 75 -10.83 -11.00 23.64
CA ASP A 75 -11.06 -12.16 22.78
C ASP A 75 -11.78 -11.70 21.51
N SER A 76 -11.20 -11.98 20.34
CA SER A 76 -11.85 -11.65 19.07
C SER A 76 -13.15 -12.46 18.94
N PRO A 77 -14.26 -11.89 18.45
CA PRO A 77 -15.52 -12.62 18.29
C PRO A 77 -15.45 -13.71 17.20
N ILE A 78 -14.37 -13.74 16.42
CA ILE A 78 -14.19 -14.69 15.31
C ILE A 78 -13.53 -15.95 15.86
N LYS A 79 -14.26 -17.07 15.81
CA LYS A 79 -13.71 -18.41 16.10
C LYS A 79 -13.21 -19.03 14.80
N PRO A 80 -11.88 -19.09 14.55
CA PRO A 80 -11.37 -19.73 13.34
C PRO A 80 -11.76 -21.22 13.37
N ARG A 81 -12.39 -21.69 12.29
CA ARG A 81 -12.67 -23.12 12.09
C ARG A 81 -11.73 -23.65 11.02
N THR A 82 -11.13 -24.80 11.29
CA THR A 82 -10.33 -25.51 10.29
C THR A 82 -11.26 -26.03 9.20
N LEU A 83 -11.13 -25.50 7.99
CA LEU A 83 -11.80 -26.04 6.81
C LEU A 83 -11.09 -27.35 6.42
N GLN A 84 -11.74 -28.49 6.66
CA GLN A 84 -11.29 -29.77 6.11
C GLN A 84 -12.02 -30.01 4.79
N LEU A 85 -11.28 -29.94 3.70
CA LEU A 85 -11.79 -30.32 2.39
C LEU A 85 -11.86 -31.85 2.30
N PRO A 86 -12.89 -32.42 1.66
CA PRO A 86 -12.93 -33.85 1.38
C PRO A 86 -11.75 -34.24 0.49
N THR A 87 -11.37 -35.52 0.52
CA THR A 87 -10.35 -36.05 -0.39
C THR A 87 -10.76 -35.77 -1.84
N PRO A 88 -9.85 -35.28 -2.70
CA PRO A 88 -10.16 -35.05 -4.11
C PRO A 88 -10.72 -36.30 -4.77
N ARG A 89 -11.73 -36.13 -5.64
CA ARG A 89 -12.26 -37.23 -6.44
C ARG A 89 -11.16 -37.76 -7.39
N PRO A 90 -11.10 -39.07 -7.65
CA PRO A 90 -10.15 -39.62 -8.61
C PRO A 90 -10.42 -39.05 -10.01
N LEU A 91 -9.35 -38.72 -10.73
CA LEU A 91 -9.41 -38.19 -12.10
C LEU A 91 -9.72 -39.31 -13.10
N THR A 92 -10.98 -39.75 -13.13
CA THR A 92 -11.47 -40.87 -13.96
C THR A 92 -12.68 -40.44 -14.79
N GLY A 93 -12.91 -41.11 -15.93
CA GLY A 93 -14.02 -40.79 -16.83
C GLY A 93 -13.90 -39.38 -17.39
N ALA A 94 -14.92 -38.53 -17.14
CA ALA A 94 -14.90 -37.14 -17.60
C ALA A 94 -13.79 -36.27 -16.97
N LEU A 95 -13.21 -36.71 -15.85
CA LEU A 95 -12.11 -36.02 -15.16
C LEU A 95 -10.72 -36.56 -15.55
N GLU A 96 -10.66 -37.55 -16.43
CA GLU A 96 -9.39 -38.12 -16.87
C GLU A 96 -8.53 -37.06 -17.58
N PRO A 97 -7.22 -36.98 -17.30
CA PRO A 97 -6.33 -36.05 -17.97
C PRO A 97 -6.38 -36.25 -19.49
N ASN A 98 -6.51 -35.15 -20.23
CA ASN A 98 -6.51 -35.18 -21.69
C ASN A 98 -5.65 -34.05 -22.27
N ASN A 99 -5.24 -34.23 -23.52
CA ASN A 99 -4.40 -33.28 -24.27
C ASN A 99 -5.18 -32.55 -25.37
N VAL A 100 -6.51 -32.45 -25.26
CA VAL A 100 -7.34 -31.85 -26.32
C VAL A 100 -6.96 -30.39 -26.55
N LEU A 101 -6.75 -29.63 -25.47
CA LEU A 101 -6.38 -28.21 -25.53
C LEU A 101 -4.96 -27.96 -26.09
N GLN A 102 -4.06 -28.94 -26.06
CA GLN A 102 -2.71 -28.79 -26.66
C GLN A 102 -2.77 -28.70 -28.19
N LYS A 103 -3.87 -29.17 -28.81
CA LYS A 103 -4.10 -29.10 -30.25
C LYS A 103 -4.75 -27.79 -30.69
N ALA A 104 -5.14 -26.93 -29.75
CA ALA A 104 -5.79 -25.67 -30.06
C ALA A 104 -4.81 -24.67 -30.68
N LYS A 105 -5.25 -23.92 -31.69
CA LYS A 105 -4.49 -22.82 -32.28
C LYS A 105 -4.63 -21.58 -31.39
N ARG A 106 -3.51 -20.95 -31.05
CA ARG A 106 -3.48 -19.66 -30.33
C ARG A 106 -3.68 -18.54 -31.35
N LEU A 107 -4.60 -17.63 -31.09
CA LEU A 107 -4.93 -16.49 -31.96
C LEU A 107 -4.66 -15.18 -31.20
N PHE A 108 -4.13 -14.17 -31.90
CA PHE A 108 -3.91 -12.81 -31.40
C PHE A 108 -3.14 -12.73 -30.06
N GLU A 109 -2.16 -13.61 -29.88
CA GLU A 109 -1.35 -13.66 -28.66
C GLU A 109 -0.54 -12.37 -28.50
N GLY A 110 -0.75 -11.66 -27.40
CA GLY A 110 -0.10 -10.37 -27.13
C GLY A 110 -0.76 -9.17 -27.81
N GLU A 111 -1.69 -9.38 -28.73
CA GLU A 111 -2.44 -8.30 -29.40
C GLU A 111 -3.72 -7.95 -28.64
N ILE A 112 -4.46 -8.95 -28.17
CA ILE A 112 -5.67 -8.78 -27.35
C ILE A 112 -5.32 -9.00 -25.89
N ILE A 113 -5.48 -7.97 -25.07
CA ILE A 113 -5.18 -8.03 -23.63
C ILE A 113 -6.49 -8.10 -22.85
N GLY A 114 -6.58 -9.09 -21.97
CA GLY A 114 -7.70 -9.28 -21.04
C GLY A 114 -9.08 -9.45 -21.68
N PRO A 115 -9.29 -10.34 -22.66
CA PRO A 115 -10.63 -10.66 -23.16
C PRO A 115 -11.43 -11.47 -22.13
N GLU A 116 -12.59 -10.98 -21.71
CA GLU A 116 -13.40 -11.60 -20.65
C GLU A 116 -14.62 -12.38 -21.18
N SER A 117 -15.24 -11.93 -22.28
CA SER A 117 -16.44 -12.54 -22.83
C SER A 117 -16.37 -12.61 -24.36
N LEU A 118 -16.62 -13.80 -24.90
CA LEU A 118 -16.62 -14.07 -26.34
C LEU A 118 -18.05 -14.30 -26.84
N VAL A 119 -18.39 -13.73 -28.00
CA VAL A 119 -19.65 -14.01 -28.70
C VAL A 119 -19.40 -14.29 -30.16
N LEU A 120 -20.07 -15.32 -30.69
CA LEU A 120 -20.09 -15.63 -32.12
C LEU A 120 -21.33 -15.00 -32.75
N LEU A 121 -21.13 -14.14 -33.74
CA LEU A 121 -22.19 -13.52 -34.53
C LEU A 121 -21.81 -13.55 -36.00
N GLU A 122 -22.66 -14.16 -36.84
CA GLU A 122 -22.44 -14.28 -38.30
C GLU A 122 -21.06 -14.85 -38.66
N GLY A 123 -20.55 -15.81 -37.88
CA GLY A 123 -19.24 -16.42 -38.11
C GLY A 123 -18.03 -15.55 -37.72
N LYS A 124 -18.26 -14.38 -37.11
CA LYS A 124 -17.22 -13.49 -36.56
C LYS A 124 -17.27 -13.53 -35.03
N ILE A 125 -16.12 -13.45 -34.38
CA ILE A 125 -16.02 -13.46 -32.92
C ILE A 125 -15.88 -12.02 -32.42
N TYR A 126 -16.65 -11.65 -31.41
CA TYR A 126 -16.58 -10.36 -30.74
C TYR A 126 -16.13 -10.55 -29.30
N THR A 127 -15.25 -9.68 -28.83
CA THR A 127 -14.81 -9.64 -27.42
C THR A 127 -14.52 -8.22 -26.97
N GLY A 128 -14.63 -8.00 -25.67
CA GLY A 128 -14.07 -6.82 -25.00
C GLY A 128 -12.56 -6.98 -24.77
N THR A 129 -11.89 -5.86 -24.52
CA THR A 129 -10.48 -5.79 -24.12
C THR A 129 -10.31 -5.02 -22.83
N TYR A 130 -9.14 -5.15 -22.21
CA TYR A 130 -8.75 -4.42 -21.01
C TYR A 130 -8.75 -2.90 -21.16
N ASP A 131 -8.52 -2.39 -22.37
CA ASP A 131 -8.57 -0.96 -22.68
C ASP A 131 -9.93 -0.51 -23.21
N GLY A 132 -11.04 -1.10 -22.77
CA GLY A 132 -12.37 -0.56 -23.09
C GLY A 132 -12.81 -0.68 -24.56
N LYS A 133 -12.08 -1.43 -25.39
CA LYS A 133 -12.41 -1.63 -26.80
C LYS A 133 -13.28 -2.87 -26.97
N ILE A 134 -14.15 -2.81 -27.97
CA ILE A 134 -14.88 -3.96 -28.50
C ILE A 134 -14.25 -4.31 -29.83
N VAL A 135 -13.68 -5.51 -29.91
CA VAL A 135 -12.94 -5.98 -31.07
C VAL A 135 -13.67 -7.13 -31.74
N ARG A 136 -13.55 -7.18 -33.07
CA ARG A 136 -14.05 -8.22 -33.95
C ARG A 136 -12.87 -8.99 -34.53
N LEU A 137 -12.92 -10.31 -34.39
CA LEU A 137 -11.94 -11.25 -34.92
C LEU A 137 -12.55 -11.91 -36.16
N GLU A 138 -11.87 -11.77 -37.28
CA GLU A 138 -12.23 -12.37 -38.56
C GLU A 138 -11.36 -13.62 -38.83
N ASN A 139 -11.86 -14.51 -39.71
CA ASN A 139 -11.23 -15.82 -39.99
C ASN A 139 -9.83 -15.72 -40.63
N ASP A 140 -9.47 -14.56 -41.17
CA ASP A 140 -8.18 -14.23 -41.80
C ASP A 140 -7.13 -13.70 -40.79
N ASN A 141 -7.31 -13.95 -39.49
CA ASN A 141 -6.49 -13.39 -38.42
C ASN A 141 -6.49 -11.84 -38.43
N LYS A 142 -7.56 -11.22 -38.91
CA LYS A 142 -7.72 -9.76 -38.85
C LYS A 142 -8.45 -9.35 -37.57
N LEU A 143 -7.84 -8.41 -36.86
CA LEU A 143 -8.42 -7.74 -35.69
C LEU A 143 -8.98 -6.38 -36.12
N THR A 144 -10.26 -6.15 -35.89
CA THR A 144 -10.91 -4.85 -36.16
C THR A 144 -11.52 -4.30 -34.89
N VAL A 145 -11.20 -3.06 -34.54
CA VAL A 145 -11.86 -2.34 -33.43
C VAL A 145 -13.20 -1.82 -33.93
N ILE A 146 -14.29 -2.20 -33.26
CA ILE A 146 -15.66 -1.83 -33.64
C ILE A 146 -16.14 -0.64 -32.81
N ALA A 147 -15.81 -0.63 -31.52
CA ALA A 147 -16.19 0.44 -30.61
C ALA A 147 -15.14 0.63 -29.52
N LYS A 148 -15.14 1.83 -28.95
CA LYS A 148 -14.41 2.19 -27.73
C LYS A 148 -15.44 2.82 -26.79
N LEU A 149 -15.59 2.27 -25.58
CA LEU A 149 -16.65 2.69 -24.66
C LEU A 149 -16.28 3.95 -23.86
N GLY A 150 -15.05 4.01 -23.35
CA GLY A 150 -14.57 5.13 -22.54
C GLY A 150 -13.48 5.97 -23.20
N GLU A 151 -12.89 6.85 -22.39
CA GLU A 151 -11.93 7.86 -22.85
C GLU A 151 -10.48 7.45 -22.56
N GLU A 152 -9.55 7.93 -23.37
CA GLU A 152 -8.11 7.81 -23.13
C GLU A 152 -7.66 8.79 -22.02
N PRO A 153 -6.59 8.50 -21.28
CA PRO A 153 -5.63 7.40 -21.44
C PRO A 153 -6.15 6.05 -20.93
N CYS A 154 -5.63 4.97 -21.51
CA CYS A 154 -5.98 3.60 -21.15
C CYS A 154 -4.75 2.72 -20.93
N GLY A 155 -4.97 1.52 -20.36
CA GLY A 155 -3.90 0.53 -20.19
C GLY A 155 -3.31 0.46 -18.78
N THR A 156 -3.82 1.23 -17.82
CA THR A 156 -3.43 1.14 -16.41
C THR A 156 -4.66 1.02 -15.49
N PRO A 157 -4.53 0.38 -14.31
CA PRO A 157 -5.67 0.20 -13.39
C PRO A 157 -6.29 1.52 -12.93
N GLU A 158 -5.49 2.59 -12.85
CA GLU A 158 -5.96 3.92 -12.45
C GLU A 158 -6.94 4.51 -13.45
N HIS A 159 -6.78 4.18 -14.74
CA HIS A 159 -7.62 4.68 -15.81
C HIS A 159 -8.70 3.68 -16.27
N GLU A 160 -8.76 2.50 -15.67
CA GLU A 160 -9.75 1.47 -16.03
C GLU A 160 -11.18 1.98 -15.90
N HIS A 161 -11.46 2.78 -14.86
CA HIS A 161 -12.79 3.35 -14.61
C HIS A 161 -13.25 4.40 -15.63
N THR A 162 -12.32 5.13 -16.28
CA THR A 162 -12.64 6.10 -17.34
C THR A 162 -12.60 5.47 -18.72
N CYS A 163 -11.69 4.51 -18.92
CA CYS A 163 -11.49 3.81 -20.18
C CYS A 163 -12.58 2.79 -20.48
N GLY A 164 -13.15 2.18 -19.43
CA GLY A 164 -14.08 1.07 -19.50
C GLY A 164 -13.38 -0.29 -19.40
N ARG A 165 -14.10 -1.26 -18.84
CA ARG A 165 -13.73 -2.68 -18.74
C ARG A 165 -14.95 -3.53 -19.12
N PRO A 166 -15.11 -3.91 -20.40
CA PRO A 166 -16.21 -4.76 -20.84
C PRO A 166 -16.06 -6.18 -20.29
N LEU A 167 -16.99 -6.61 -19.44
CA LEU A 167 -16.96 -7.92 -18.79
C LEU A 167 -17.97 -8.91 -19.39
N GLY A 168 -18.99 -8.42 -20.08
CA GLY A 168 -20.05 -9.24 -20.66
C GLY A 168 -20.45 -8.76 -22.04
N LEU A 169 -20.55 -9.68 -23.00
CA LEU A 169 -21.06 -9.41 -24.34
C LEU A 169 -22.15 -10.44 -24.65
N ARG A 170 -23.32 -10.02 -25.14
CA ARG A 170 -24.40 -10.93 -25.59
C ARG A 170 -25.06 -10.37 -26.84
N VAL A 171 -25.50 -11.27 -27.71
CA VAL A 171 -26.22 -10.87 -28.92
C VAL A 171 -27.71 -11.09 -28.70
N SER A 172 -28.49 -10.09 -29.09
CA SER A 172 -29.94 -10.13 -29.14
C SER A 172 -30.44 -11.02 -30.28
N GLU A 173 -31.70 -11.44 -30.23
CA GLU A 173 -32.34 -12.16 -31.35
C GLU A 173 -32.34 -11.34 -32.65
N HIS A 174 -32.28 -10.01 -32.54
CA HIS A 174 -32.21 -9.09 -33.67
C HIS A 174 -30.79 -8.86 -34.22
N GLY A 175 -29.77 -9.55 -33.69
CA GLY A 175 -28.37 -9.39 -34.12
C GLY A 175 -27.64 -8.20 -33.50
N THR A 176 -28.28 -7.46 -32.60
CA THR A 176 -27.67 -6.36 -31.85
C THR A 176 -26.71 -6.88 -30.78
N LEU A 177 -25.52 -6.29 -30.65
CA LEU A 177 -24.55 -6.64 -29.62
C LEU A 177 -24.76 -5.77 -28.37
N TYR A 178 -25.15 -6.39 -27.27
CA TYR A 178 -25.18 -5.76 -25.95
C TYR A 178 -23.87 -6.01 -25.22
N VAL A 179 -23.33 -4.94 -24.64
CA VAL A 179 -22.07 -4.95 -23.90
C VAL A 179 -22.31 -4.42 -22.50
N ILE A 180 -21.78 -5.12 -21.50
CA ILE A 180 -21.84 -4.74 -20.10
C ILE A 180 -20.42 -4.40 -19.64
N ASP A 181 -20.23 -3.15 -19.26
CA ASP A 181 -19.00 -2.58 -18.74
C ASP A 181 -19.03 -2.51 -17.21
N ALA A 182 -17.90 -2.79 -16.57
CA ALA A 182 -17.77 -2.78 -15.12
C ALA A 182 -18.02 -1.39 -14.49
N TYR A 183 -17.72 -0.31 -15.22
CA TYR A 183 -17.76 1.06 -14.74
C TYR A 183 -18.80 1.91 -15.46
N LEU A 184 -18.96 1.69 -16.77
CA LEU A 184 -19.71 2.57 -17.65
C LEU A 184 -21.15 2.08 -17.90
N GLY A 185 -21.52 0.90 -17.40
CA GLY A 185 -22.90 0.37 -17.48
C GLY A 185 -23.16 -0.48 -18.72
N VAL A 186 -24.36 -0.36 -19.30
CA VAL A 186 -24.81 -1.21 -20.42
C VAL A 186 -24.85 -0.40 -21.72
N TYR A 187 -24.24 -0.96 -22.75
CA TYR A 187 -24.15 -0.38 -24.08
C TYR A 187 -24.83 -1.27 -25.12
N GLU A 188 -25.48 -0.61 -26.08
CA GLU A 188 -25.91 -1.23 -27.32
C GLU A 188 -24.91 -0.86 -28.41
N VAL A 189 -24.32 -1.87 -29.06
CA VAL A 189 -23.37 -1.71 -30.15
C VAL A 189 -23.98 -2.27 -31.41
N ASN A 190 -24.24 -1.39 -32.37
CA ASN A 190 -24.72 -1.81 -33.69
C ASN A 190 -23.54 -2.32 -34.53
N VAL A 191 -23.57 -3.60 -34.84
CA VAL A 191 -22.53 -4.31 -35.61
C VAL A 191 -22.98 -4.63 -37.04
N THR A 192 -24.25 -4.41 -37.36
CA THR A 192 -24.84 -4.57 -38.69
C THR A 192 -24.59 -3.31 -39.53
N GLY A 193 -23.59 -3.38 -40.43
CA GLY A 193 -23.26 -2.28 -41.36
C GLY A 193 -21.77 -1.95 -41.52
N LEU A 194 -20.86 -2.73 -40.91
CA LEU A 194 -19.40 -2.55 -40.94
C LEU A 194 -18.65 -3.68 -41.62
#